data_AF-A0A926TKS3-F1
#
_entry.id   AF-A0A926TKS3-F1
#
_cell.length_a   1.000
_cell.length_b   1.000
_cell.length_c   1.000
_cell.angle_alpha   90.00
_cell.angle_beta   90.00
_cell.angle_gamma   90.00
#
_symmetry.space_group_name_H-M   'P 1'
#
loop_
_entity.id
_entity.type
_entity.pdbx_description
1 polymer ?
#
loop_
_entity_poly.entity_id
_entity_poly.type
_entity_poly.pdbx_seq_one_letter_code
_entity_poly.pdbx_strand_id
1 'polypeptide(L)'
;MRKLWDEFCAEHQILESSVPLFETSGQIVKTAAFGQNQRLLLCRSSEMDSLVIQEVNKVLLDFQVGSTEYEGLIYMMFWRDDHQAIPLYIGKSEKYGKQGNNLSANIAQIASNKGKFCRWGDAYAYHIGDLSAAVCPDHPPEKASPKYKRWAKRLFETVPSTQPLLKQSTYFWIHAWKTDCIGIWKDLGATRLTSLEYQLIAIASQLFPDSLLNEEGVNRK
;
A
#
# COMPACT_ATOMS: atom_id res chain seq x y z
N MET A 1 -6.90 9.25 20.67
CA MET A 1 -6.89 8.62 19.34
C MET A 1 -6.59 9.62 18.22
N ARG A 2 -7.40 10.66 18.01
CA ARG A 2 -7.15 11.68 16.97
C ARG A 2 -5.74 12.29 17.05
N LYS A 3 -5.37 12.81 18.22
CA LYS A 3 -4.03 13.37 18.49
C LYS A 3 -2.89 12.42 18.10
N LEU A 4 -2.97 11.14 18.49
CA LEU A 4 -1.96 10.13 18.16
C LEU A 4 -1.81 9.94 16.65
N TRP A 5 -2.94 9.90 15.92
CA TRP A 5 -2.92 9.80 14.46
C TRP A 5 -2.25 11.01 13.81
N ASP A 6 -2.62 12.22 14.25
CA ASP A 6 -2.09 13.46 13.68
C ASP A 6 -0.60 13.63 13.97
N GLU A 7 -0.16 13.29 15.17
CA GLU A 7 1.26 13.27 15.53
C GLU A 7 2.04 12.28 14.67
N PHE A 8 1.53 11.06 14.50
CA PHE A 8 2.16 10.07 13.61
C PHE A 8 2.22 10.55 12.16
N CYS A 9 1.14 11.13 11.64
CA CYS A 9 1.13 11.67 10.28
C CYS A 9 2.13 12.81 10.09
N ALA A 10 2.24 13.72 11.07
CA ALA A 10 3.16 14.85 11.03
C ALA A 10 4.63 14.41 11.17
N GLU A 11 4.94 13.53 12.12
CA GLU A 11 6.29 13.00 12.34
C GLU A 11 6.82 12.27 11.12
N HIS A 12 5.97 11.50 10.46
CA HIS A 12 6.32 10.77 9.24
C HIS A 12 6.04 11.56 7.95
N GLN A 13 5.64 12.82 8.06
CA GLN A 13 5.37 13.73 6.94
C GLN A 13 4.50 13.07 5.86
N ILE A 14 3.44 12.37 6.26
CA ILE A 14 2.68 11.49 5.35
C ILE A 14 2.08 12.28 4.19
N LEU A 15 1.64 13.52 4.42
CA LEU A 15 1.05 14.34 3.36
C LEU A 15 2.11 14.88 2.41
N GLU A 16 3.26 15.30 2.94
CA GLU A 16 4.34 15.92 2.18
C GLU A 16 5.17 14.89 1.40
N SER A 17 5.34 13.69 1.95
CA SER A 17 6.16 12.62 1.36
C SER A 17 5.37 11.58 0.57
N SER A 18 4.04 11.72 0.49
CA SER A 18 3.20 10.84 -0.33
C SER A 18 3.13 11.28 -1.77
N VAL A 19 2.86 10.30 -2.63
CA VAL A 19 2.80 10.44 -4.08
C VAL A 19 1.45 9.92 -4.60
N PRO A 20 0.99 10.34 -5.79
CA PRO A 20 -0.19 9.74 -6.41
C PRO A 20 -0.01 8.23 -6.53
N LEU A 21 -1.02 7.43 -6.22
CA LEU A 21 -0.95 5.97 -6.38
C LEU A 21 -0.98 5.58 -7.86
N PHE A 22 -1.84 6.23 -8.64
CA PHE A 22 -2.10 5.91 -10.04
C PHE A 22 -1.54 6.97 -10.98
N GLU A 23 -1.11 6.52 -12.15
CA GLU A 23 -0.88 7.39 -13.30
C GLU A 23 -2.24 7.84 -13.87
N THR A 24 -2.45 9.15 -14.02
CA THR A 24 -3.77 9.69 -14.38
C THR A 24 -3.71 10.74 -15.49
N SER A 25 -4.82 10.88 -16.22
CA SER A 25 -5.13 12.05 -17.05
C SER A 25 -6.40 12.68 -16.48
N GLY A 26 -6.25 13.73 -15.66
CA GLY A 26 -7.33 14.19 -14.78
C GLY A 26 -7.62 13.15 -13.69
N GLN A 27 -8.88 12.71 -13.57
CA GLN A 27 -9.26 11.62 -12.65
C GLN A 27 -9.30 10.24 -13.33
N ILE A 28 -9.04 10.16 -14.64
CA ILE A 28 -9.03 8.90 -15.38
C ILE A 28 -7.68 8.23 -15.18
N VAL A 29 -7.67 7.01 -14.64
CA VAL A 29 -6.47 6.19 -14.47
C VAL A 29 -6.05 5.61 -15.81
N LYS A 30 -4.77 5.77 -16.16
CA LYS A 30 -4.21 5.14 -17.36
C LYS A 30 -4.19 3.62 -17.17
N THR A 31 -4.48 2.91 -18.25
CA THR A 31 -4.39 1.45 -18.30
C THR A 31 -3.39 0.99 -19.35
N ALA A 32 -2.77 -0.17 -19.13
CA ALA A 32 -1.82 -0.77 -20.06
C ALA A 32 -2.05 -2.28 -20.18
N ALA A 33 -1.82 -2.82 -21.38
CA ALA A 33 -1.88 -4.26 -21.61
C ALA A 33 -0.69 -4.97 -20.93
N PHE A 34 -0.94 -6.10 -20.29
CA PHE A 34 0.07 -6.84 -19.53
C PHE A 34 0.02 -8.35 -19.80
N GLY A 35 1.20 -8.94 -19.96
CA GLY A 35 1.37 -10.39 -20.12
C GLY A 35 0.90 -10.91 -21.48
N GLN A 36 0.93 -12.25 -21.64
CA GLN A 36 0.62 -12.89 -22.93
C GLN A 36 -0.83 -12.72 -23.36
N ASN A 37 -1.76 -12.63 -22.40
CA ASN A 37 -3.18 -12.44 -22.69
C ASN A 37 -3.59 -10.97 -22.86
N GLN A 38 -2.63 -10.04 -22.82
CA GLN A 38 -2.85 -8.60 -23.02
C GLN A 38 -3.95 -8.00 -22.12
N ARG A 39 -4.15 -8.56 -20.91
CA ARG A 39 -5.15 -8.04 -19.96
C ARG A 39 -4.81 -6.61 -19.56
N LEU A 40 -5.82 -5.77 -19.33
CA LEU A 40 -5.63 -4.38 -18.94
C LEU A 40 -5.29 -4.26 -17.46
N LEU A 41 -4.22 -3.54 -17.14
CA LEU A 41 -3.84 -3.18 -15.77
C LEU A 41 -3.98 -1.69 -15.53
N LEU A 42 -4.36 -1.33 -14.31
CA LEU A 42 -4.23 0.03 -13.80
C LEU A 42 -2.74 0.38 -13.69
N CYS A 43 -2.33 1.50 -14.25
CA CYS A 43 -0.95 1.97 -14.14
C CYS A 43 -0.73 2.65 -12.79
N ARG A 44 0.28 2.18 -12.04
CA ARG A 44 0.87 2.96 -10.95
C ARG A 44 1.51 4.23 -11.51
N SER A 45 1.57 5.29 -10.71
CA SER A 45 2.35 6.47 -11.08
C SER A 45 3.85 6.16 -11.07
N SER A 46 4.62 6.91 -11.86
CA SER A 46 6.09 6.80 -11.88
C SER A 46 6.71 7.16 -10.52
N GLU A 47 6.06 8.07 -9.79
CA GLU A 47 6.42 8.59 -8.49
C GLU A 47 6.21 7.52 -7.40
N MET A 48 5.11 6.79 -7.46
CA MET A 48 4.86 5.64 -6.58
C MET A 48 5.92 4.56 -6.80
N ASP A 49 6.20 4.23 -8.07
CA ASP A 49 7.23 3.26 -8.40
C ASP A 49 8.60 3.68 -7.85
N SER A 50 8.95 4.96 -8.00
CA SER A 50 10.23 5.51 -7.51
C SER A 50 10.31 5.50 -5.98
N LEU A 51 9.24 5.90 -5.29
CA LEU A 51 9.18 5.92 -3.83
C LEU A 51 9.31 4.51 -3.23
N VAL A 52 8.61 3.51 -3.81
CA VAL A 52 8.74 2.12 -3.37
C VAL A 52 10.17 1.62 -3.55
N ILE A 53 10.79 1.87 -4.71
CA ILE A 53 12.17 1.43 -4.97
C ILE A 53 13.12 2.08 -3.95
N GLN A 54 12.97 3.38 -3.69
CA GLN A 54 13.79 4.11 -2.72
C GLN A 54 13.70 3.49 -1.31
N GLU A 55 12.50 3.29 -0.78
CA GLU A 55 12.34 2.74 0.58
C GLU A 55 12.77 1.27 0.66
N VAL A 56 12.47 0.47 -0.37
CA VAL A 56 12.92 -0.93 -0.42
C VAL A 56 14.44 -1.03 -0.46
N ASN A 57 15.13 -0.14 -1.18
CA ASN A 57 16.60 -0.15 -1.26
C ASN A 57 17.26 0.01 0.12
N LYS A 58 16.66 0.74 1.05
CA LYS A 58 17.17 0.82 2.44
C LYS A 58 17.21 -0.55 3.11
N VAL A 59 16.09 -1.29 3.00
CA VAL A 59 15.95 -2.65 3.57
C VAL A 59 16.83 -3.66 2.83
N LEU A 60 17.01 -3.50 1.52
CA LEU A 60 17.90 -4.35 0.72
C LEU A 60 19.36 -4.19 1.12
N LEU A 61 19.83 -2.94 1.27
CA LEU A 61 21.19 -2.66 1.72
C LEU A 61 21.43 -3.23 3.13
N ASP A 62 20.49 -3.03 4.04
CA ASP A 62 20.54 -3.59 5.40
C ASP A 62 20.64 -5.13 5.39
N PHE A 63 19.89 -5.81 4.51
CA PHE A 63 20.03 -7.27 4.31
C PHE A 63 21.41 -7.66 3.75
N GLN A 64 21.91 -6.94 2.75
CA GLN A 64 23.17 -7.27 2.07
C GLN A 64 24.39 -7.17 2.98
N VAL A 65 24.40 -6.20 3.90
CA VAL A 65 25.49 -6.02 4.88
C VAL A 65 25.31 -6.88 6.14
N GLY A 66 24.25 -7.70 6.21
CA GLY A 66 23.96 -8.55 7.37
C GLY A 66 23.49 -7.79 8.62
N SER A 67 23.05 -6.55 8.45
CA SER A 67 22.52 -5.71 9.52
C SER A 67 21.05 -6.06 9.83
N THR A 68 20.57 -5.62 10.98
CA THR A 68 19.20 -5.80 11.48
C THR A 68 18.53 -4.46 11.80
N GLU A 69 18.97 -3.38 11.16
CA GLU A 69 18.45 -2.04 11.38
C GLU A 69 16.97 -1.96 10.96
N TYR A 70 16.60 -2.59 9.85
CA TYR A 70 15.25 -2.54 9.30
C TYR A 70 14.50 -3.88 9.39
N GLU A 71 13.24 -3.82 9.78
CA GLU A 71 12.35 -5.00 9.83
C GLU A 71 11.58 -5.22 8.52
N GLY A 72 11.43 -4.17 7.71
CA GLY A 72 10.63 -4.18 6.49
C GLY A 72 10.06 -2.81 6.19
N LEU A 73 8.86 -2.77 5.63
CA LEU A 73 8.19 -1.57 5.15
C LEU A 73 6.76 -1.52 5.68
N ILE A 74 6.34 -0.34 6.12
CA ILE A 74 4.95 0.01 6.38
C ILE A 74 4.46 0.91 5.25
N TYR A 75 3.24 0.73 4.78
CA TYR A 75 2.66 1.57 3.72
C TYR A 75 1.19 1.87 3.96
N MET A 76 0.73 2.94 3.34
CA MET A 76 -0.64 3.42 3.42
C MET A 76 -1.14 3.89 2.06
N MET A 77 -2.34 3.45 1.70
CA MET A 77 -3.17 4.05 0.65
C MET A 77 -4.21 4.92 1.31
N PHE A 78 -4.41 6.14 0.83
CA PHE A 78 -5.28 7.10 1.48
C PHE A 78 -5.83 8.16 0.52
N TRP A 79 -6.86 8.85 0.97
CA TRP A 79 -7.34 10.10 0.36
C TRP A 79 -6.85 11.29 1.17
N ARG A 80 -6.68 12.43 0.50
CA ARG A 80 -6.37 13.71 1.15
C ARG A 80 -7.64 14.52 1.28
N ASP A 81 -7.88 15.05 2.48
CA ASP A 81 -8.93 16.03 2.75
C ASP A 81 -8.30 17.20 3.51
N ASP A 82 -8.24 18.37 2.87
CA ASP A 82 -7.46 19.54 3.30
C ASP A 82 -6.04 19.20 3.80
N HIS A 83 -5.88 19.09 5.12
CA HIS A 83 -4.64 18.83 5.84
C HIS A 83 -4.63 17.48 6.55
N GLN A 84 -5.45 16.53 6.11
CA GLN A 84 -5.61 15.23 6.73
C GLN A 84 -5.40 14.08 5.74
N ALA A 85 -4.65 13.07 6.17
CA ALA A 85 -4.61 11.77 5.51
C ALA A 85 -5.77 10.91 6.03
N ILE A 86 -6.74 10.62 5.16
CA ILE A 86 -7.86 9.72 5.42
C ILE A 86 -7.47 8.31 4.93
N PRO A 87 -7.07 7.40 5.83
CA PRO A 87 -6.57 6.08 5.44
C PRO A 87 -7.67 5.26 4.77
N LEU A 88 -7.29 4.61 3.68
CA LEU A 88 -8.10 3.62 2.99
C LEU A 88 -7.55 2.22 3.23
N TYR A 89 -6.23 2.05 3.26
CA TYR A 89 -5.61 0.77 3.57
C TYR A 89 -4.24 0.98 4.20
N ILE A 90 -3.94 0.20 5.22
CA ILE A 90 -2.62 0.11 5.85
C ILE A 90 -2.13 -1.32 5.68
N GLY A 91 -0.88 -1.49 5.30
CA GLY A 91 -0.27 -2.80 5.17
C GLY A 91 1.24 -2.77 5.36
N LYS A 92 1.83 -3.95 5.48
CA LYS A 92 3.29 -4.10 5.56
C LYS A 92 3.88 -5.03 4.51
N SER A 93 5.20 -4.96 4.36
CA SER A 93 6.01 -5.98 3.72
C SER A 93 7.25 -6.24 4.57
N GLU A 94 7.42 -7.47 5.04
CA GLU A 94 8.55 -7.86 5.88
C GLU A 94 9.84 -8.02 5.07
N LYS A 95 10.99 -7.77 5.72
CA LYS A 95 12.33 -8.01 5.19
C LYS A 95 12.54 -9.49 4.86
N TYR A 96 12.14 -10.37 5.75
CA TYR A 96 12.31 -11.82 5.60
C TYR A 96 11.03 -12.49 5.09
N GLY A 97 11.19 -13.55 4.31
CA GLY A 97 10.09 -14.41 3.88
C GLY A 97 9.60 -15.35 4.98
N LYS A 98 8.59 -16.18 4.68
CA LYS A 98 7.97 -17.11 5.64
C LYS A 98 8.94 -18.07 6.34
N GLN A 99 10.07 -18.39 5.71
CA GLN A 99 11.09 -19.30 6.26
C GLN A 99 12.17 -18.57 7.09
N GLY A 100 12.01 -17.27 7.36
CA GLY A 100 12.83 -16.49 8.30
C GLY A 100 14.25 -16.14 7.84
N ASN A 101 14.88 -16.95 6.99
CA ASN A 101 16.30 -16.80 6.63
C ASN A 101 16.54 -16.16 5.27
N ASN A 102 15.53 -16.13 4.41
CA ASN A 102 15.64 -15.60 3.04
C ASN A 102 14.97 -14.25 2.92
N LEU A 103 15.57 -13.37 2.12
CA LEU A 103 14.98 -12.09 1.72
C LEU A 103 13.58 -12.34 1.13
N SER A 104 12.62 -11.53 1.55
CA SER A 104 11.25 -11.59 1.08
C SER A 104 11.19 -11.37 -0.44
N ALA A 105 10.51 -12.27 -1.13
CA ALA A 105 10.35 -12.16 -2.58
C ALA A 105 9.54 -10.93 -3.01
N ASN A 106 8.85 -10.25 -2.08
CA ASN A 106 8.13 -9.02 -2.35
C ASN A 106 9.07 -7.82 -2.54
N ILE A 107 10.26 -7.87 -1.92
CA ILE A 107 11.24 -6.78 -1.97
C ILE A 107 12.49 -7.16 -2.76
N ALA A 108 12.75 -8.46 -2.93
CA ALA A 108 13.80 -8.94 -3.80
C ALA A 108 13.62 -8.42 -5.24
N GLN A 109 14.71 -7.92 -5.83
CA GLN A 109 14.74 -7.42 -7.21
C GLN A 109 13.72 -6.31 -7.50
N ILE A 110 13.45 -5.42 -6.54
CA ILE A 110 12.39 -4.40 -6.64
C ILE A 110 12.47 -3.54 -7.91
N ALA A 111 13.68 -3.23 -8.39
CA ALA A 111 13.89 -2.39 -9.56
C ALA A 111 13.39 -3.03 -10.87
N SER A 112 13.44 -4.36 -10.98
CA SER A 112 13.09 -5.10 -12.20
C SER A 112 11.81 -5.93 -12.07
N ASN A 113 11.40 -6.28 -10.85
CA ASN A 113 10.22 -7.12 -10.61
C ASN A 113 8.98 -6.30 -10.26
N LYS A 114 8.30 -5.81 -11.31
CA LYS A 114 7.00 -5.12 -11.19
C LYS A 114 5.84 -6.05 -10.84
N GLY A 115 6.04 -7.37 -10.91
CA GLY A 115 5.00 -8.36 -10.61
C GLY A 115 4.64 -8.48 -9.13
N LYS A 116 5.63 -8.41 -8.23
CA LYS A 116 5.42 -8.53 -6.76
C LYS A 116 5.46 -7.19 -6.05
N PHE A 117 6.46 -6.38 -6.40
CA PHE A 117 6.59 -4.95 -6.11
C PHE A 117 6.12 -4.49 -4.72
N CYS A 118 6.75 -4.99 -3.66
CA CYS A 118 6.41 -4.68 -2.26
C CYS A 118 4.90 -4.87 -1.94
N ARG A 119 4.29 -5.94 -2.47
CA ARG A 119 2.85 -6.26 -2.41
C ARG A 119 1.96 -5.46 -3.38
N TRP A 120 2.48 -4.41 -4.01
CA TRP A 120 1.77 -3.53 -4.94
C TRP A 120 1.98 -3.87 -6.42
N GLY A 121 2.43 -5.09 -6.70
CA GLY A 121 2.77 -5.51 -8.06
C GLY A 121 1.59 -5.85 -8.97
N ASP A 122 1.95 -6.02 -10.24
CA ASP A 122 1.06 -6.24 -11.38
C ASP A 122 0.49 -7.65 -11.47
N ALA A 123 1.14 -8.63 -10.84
CA ALA A 123 0.67 -10.01 -10.89
C ALA A 123 -0.58 -10.21 -10.03
N TYR A 124 -1.36 -11.27 -10.33
CA TYR A 124 -2.43 -11.68 -9.43
C TYR A 124 -1.88 -12.06 -8.04
N ALA A 125 -2.72 -11.96 -7.01
CA ALA A 125 -2.38 -12.01 -5.59
C ALA A 125 -1.57 -10.81 -5.05
N TYR A 126 -1.48 -9.74 -5.84
CA TYR A 126 -0.87 -8.46 -5.47
C TYR A 126 -1.84 -7.31 -5.72
N HIS A 127 -1.66 -6.19 -5.02
CA HIS A 127 -2.70 -5.16 -4.91
C HIS A 127 -3.12 -4.58 -6.26
N ILE A 128 -2.17 -4.24 -7.15
CA ILE A 128 -2.51 -3.67 -8.46
C ILE A 128 -3.07 -4.73 -9.39
N GLY A 129 -2.48 -5.93 -9.42
CA GLY A 129 -2.95 -7.01 -10.28
C GLY A 129 -4.38 -7.46 -9.99
N ASP A 130 -4.73 -7.63 -8.71
CA ASP A 130 -6.08 -8.04 -8.31
C ASP A 130 -7.08 -6.87 -8.32
N LEU A 131 -6.64 -5.64 -8.01
CA LEU A 131 -7.51 -4.46 -8.15
C LEU A 131 -7.86 -4.23 -9.62
N SER A 132 -6.89 -4.36 -10.52
CA SER A 132 -7.15 -4.30 -11.97
C SER A 132 -8.15 -5.36 -12.40
N ALA A 133 -8.07 -6.57 -11.85
CA ALA A 133 -9.04 -7.62 -12.12
C ALA A 133 -10.48 -7.26 -11.73
N ALA A 134 -10.65 -6.41 -10.71
CA ALA A 134 -11.94 -5.95 -10.25
C ALA A 134 -12.43 -4.66 -10.94
N VAL A 135 -11.54 -3.94 -11.64
CA VAL A 135 -11.82 -2.62 -12.23
C VAL A 135 -11.85 -2.65 -13.75
N CYS A 136 -10.96 -3.40 -14.38
CA CYS A 136 -10.85 -3.53 -15.83
C CYS A 136 -11.77 -4.66 -16.35
N PRO A 137 -12.23 -4.57 -17.61
CA PRO A 137 -12.97 -5.67 -18.24
C PRO A 137 -12.08 -6.89 -18.53
N ASP A 138 -12.72 -8.01 -18.88
CA ASP A 138 -12.11 -9.21 -19.47
C ASP A 138 -11.09 -9.97 -18.59
N HIS A 139 -11.05 -9.68 -17.29
CA HIS A 139 -10.36 -10.54 -16.34
C HIS A 139 -11.23 -11.77 -15.98
N PRO A 140 -10.61 -12.94 -15.71
CA PRO A 140 -11.33 -14.08 -15.19
C PRO A 140 -12.04 -13.74 -13.87
N PRO A 141 -13.33 -14.06 -13.70
CA PRO A 141 -14.11 -13.66 -12.52
C PRO A 141 -13.51 -14.07 -11.18
N GLU A 142 -12.78 -15.19 -11.13
CA GLU A 142 -12.11 -15.71 -9.94
C GLU A 142 -10.89 -14.90 -9.50
N LYS A 143 -10.37 -14.02 -10.36
CA LYS A 143 -9.26 -13.10 -10.03
C LYS A 143 -9.74 -11.83 -9.32
N ALA A 144 -11.01 -11.47 -9.48
CA ALA A 144 -11.62 -10.35 -8.78
C ALA A 144 -12.17 -10.80 -7.42
N SER A 145 -11.29 -10.90 -6.42
CA SER A 145 -11.69 -11.33 -5.07
C SER A 145 -12.68 -10.33 -4.41
N PRO A 146 -13.51 -10.77 -3.43
CA PRO A 146 -14.44 -9.89 -2.73
C PRO A 146 -13.78 -8.63 -2.15
N LYS A 147 -12.54 -8.76 -1.65
CA LYS A 147 -11.74 -7.64 -1.15
C LYS A 147 -11.54 -6.56 -2.20
N TYR A 148 -11.05 -6.94 -3.38
CA TYR A 148 -10.75 -5.97 -4.43
C TYR A 148 -12.00 -5.45 -5.15
N LYS A 149 -13.11 -6.22 -5.16
CA LYS A 149 -14.42 -5.68 -5.58
C LYS A 149 -14.89 -4.52 -4.68
N ARG A 150 -14.66 -4.62 -3.36
CA ARG A 150 -14.95 -3.50 -2.44
C ARG A 150 -14.01 -2.31 -2.67
N TRP A 151 -12.72 -2.56 -2.88
CA TRP A 151 -11.77 -1.50 -3.23
C TRP A 151 -12.17 -0.80 -4.53
N ALA A 152 -12.51 -1.57 -5.57
CA ALA A 152 -12.97 -1.05 -6.85
C ALA A 152 -14.18 -0.12 -6.67
N LYS A 153 -15.22 -0.57 -5.94
CA LYS A 153 -16.40 0.24 -5.63
C LYS A 153 -16.10 1.49 -4.81
N ARG A 154 -15.09 1.42 -3.92
CA ARG A 154 -14.67 2.57 -3.11
C ARG A 154 -13.91 3.60 -3.92
N LEU A 155 -13.00 3.17 -4.79
CA LEU A 155 -12.05 4.05 -5.47
C LEU A 155 -12.60 4.61 -6.79
N PHE A 156 -13.45 3.86 -7.50
CA PHE A 156 -13.87 4.19 -8.86
C PHE A 156 -15.37 4.43 -8.98
N GLU A 157 -15.76 5.31 -9.90
CA GLU A 157 -17.17 5.66 -10.16
C GLU A 157 -17.97 4.50 -10.75
N THR A 158 -17.42 3.82 -11.76
CA THR A 158 -18.08 2.71 -12.46
C THR A 158 -17.06 1.63 -12.81
N VAL A 159 -17.44 0.36 -12.57
CA VAL A 159 -16.63 -0.82 -12.88
C VAL A 159 -17.52 -1.94 -13.45
N PRO A 160 -17.03 -2.77 -14.39
CA PRO A 160 -15.72 -2.67 -15.04
C PRO A 160 -15.66 -1.48 -16.02
N SER A 161 -14.46 -0.97 -16.30
CA SER A 161 -14.23 0.13 -17.26
C SER A 161 -12.86 0.03 -17.93
N THR A 162 -12.77 0.37 -19.22
CA THR A 162 -11.49 0.58 -19.93
C THR A 162 -10.88 1.96 -19.67
N GLN A 163 -11.68 2.89 -19.13
CA GLN A 163 -11.27 4.22 -18.68
C GLN A 163 -11.70 4.42 -17.22
N PRO A 164 -11.01 3.79 -16.25
CA PRO A 164 -11.42 3.84 -14.86
C PRO A 164 -11.34 5.26 -14.30
N LEU A 165 -12.48 5.81 -13.89
CA LEU A 165 -12.58 7.14 -13.31
C LEU A 165 -12.52 7.06 -11.79
N LEU A 166 -11.54 7.71 -11.17
CA LEU A 166 -11.44 7.82 -9.72
C LEU A 166 -12.55 8.72 -9.17
N LYS A 167 -13.10 8.34 -8.02
CA LYS A 167 -13.96 9.22 -7.21
C LYS A 167 -13.15 10.37 -6.63
N GLN A 168 -11.94 10.05 -6.16
CA GLN A 168 -11.02 11.01 -5.58
C GLN A 168 -9.59 10.56 -5.84
N SER A 169 -8.70 11.55 -6.03
CA SER A 169 -7.27 11.30 -6.18
C SER A 169 -6.75 10.49 -5.00
N THR A 170 -6.14 9.35 -5.32
CA THR A 170 -5.70 8.37 -4.32
C THR A 170 -4.19 8.42 -4.20
N TYR A 171 -3.71 8.49 -2.97
CA TYR A 171 -2.30 8.70 -2.64
C TYR A 171 -1.71 7.48 -1.96
N PHE A 172 -0.39 7.39 -2.05
CA PHE A 172 0.42 6.33 -1.51
C PHE A 172 1.57 6.89 -0.68
N TRP A 173 1.79 6.29 0.48
CA TRP A 173 2.94 6.53 1.35
C TRP A 173 3.55 5.21 1.76
N ILE A 174 4.87 5.17 1.90
CA ILE A 174 5.62 4.00 2.35
C ILE A 174 6.85 4.45 3.13
N HIS A 175 7.26 3.65 4.11
CA HIS A 175 8.44 3.92 4.91
C HIS A 175 9.14 2.62 5.31
N ALA A 176 10.45 2.59 5.16
CA ALA A 176 11.29 1.53 5.72
C ALA A 176 11.33 1.65 7.25
N TRP A 177 10.86 0.64 7.95
CA TRP A 177 10.69 0.69 9.41
C TRP A 177 11.91 0.14 10.14
N LYS A 178 12.53 0.98 10.99
CA LYS A 178 13.68 0.58 11.81
C LYS A 178 13.26 -0.10 13.09
N THR A 179 14.15 -0.92 13.64
CA THR A 179 13.94 -1.64 14.91
C THR A 179 13.87 -0.73 16.13
N ASP A 180 14.43 0.49 16.06
CA ASP A 180 14.41 1.51 17.12
C ASP A 180 13.31 2.57 16.93
N CYS A 181 12.57 2.53 15.81
CA CYS A 181 11.47 3.47 15.57
C CYS A 181 10.36 3.29 16.61
N ILE A 182 9.91 4.42 17.15
CA ILE A 182 8.79 4.46 18.09
C ILE A 182 7.49 4.57 17.29
N GLY A 183 6.55 3.65 17.55
CA GLY A 183 5.27 3.62 16.86
C GLY A 183 4.34 4.77 17.26
N ILE A 184 3.06 4.60 16.96
CA ILE A 184 2.04 5.62 17.22
C ILE A 184 1.66 5.73 18.72
N TRP A 185 2.00 4.75 19.56
CA TRP A 185 1.94 4.85 21.03
C TRP A 185 3.34 5.06 21.62
N LYS A 186 3.69 6.32 21.90
CA LYS A 186 5.05 6.69 22.31
C LYS A 186 5.51 6.05 23.63
N ASP A 187 4.59 5.83 24.56
CA ASP A 187 4.89 5.24 25.87
C ASP A 187 5.31 3.76 25.81
N LEU A 188 5.07 3.08 24.67
CA LEU A 188 5.49 1.69 24.47
C LEU A 188 6.94 1.58 23.94
N GLY A 189 7.57 2.70 23.59
CA GLY A 189 8.92 2.73 23.03
C GLY A 189 9.03 2.12 21.63
N ALA A 190 10.18 1.53 21.34
CA ALA A 190 10.47 0.92 20.04
C ALA A 190 9.41 -0.13 19.68
N THR A 191 8.81 0.02 18.50
CA THR A 191 7.64 -0.75 18.09
C THR A 191 7.99 -1.64 16.91
N ARG A 192 7.75 -2.96 17.05
CA ARG A 192 7.93 -3.92 15.95
C ARG A 192 7.00 -3.60 14.78
N LEU A 193 7.46 -3.75 13.54
CA LEU A 193 6.69 -3.48 12.31
C LEU A 193 5.31 -4.16 12.30
N THR A 194 5.23 -5.44 12.68
CA THR A 194 3.95 -6.15 12.79
C THR A 194 3.03 -5.50 13.82
N SER A 195 3.58 -5.10 14.97
CA SER A 195 2.78 -4.42 16.00
C SER A 195 2.32 -3.05 15.52
N LEU A 196 3.18 -2.30 14.83
CA LEU A 196 2.84 -1.00 14.23
C LEU A 196 1.67 -1.11 13.26
N GLU A 197 1.66 -2.11 12.38
CA GLU A 197 0.57 -2.31 11.42
C GLU A 197 -0.78 -2.47 12.15
N TYR A 198 -0.87 -3.37 13.13
CA TYR A 198 -2.08 -3.57 13.92
C TYR A 198 -2.49 -2.31 14.71
N GLN A 199 -1.49 -1.63 15.29
CA GLN A 199 -1.66 -0.37 16.00
C GLN A 199 -2.31 0.69 15.10
N LEU A 200 -1.76 0.93 13.91
CA LEU A 200 -2.29 1.91 12.96
C LEU A 200 -3.68 1.54 12.46
N ILE A 201 -3.94 0.26 12.15
CA ILE A 201 -5.26 -0.22 11.73
C ILE A 201 -6.28 -0.03 12.85
N ALA A 202 -5.94 -0.35 14.11
CA ALA A 202 -6.83 -0.20 15.25
C ALA A 202 -7.25 1.27 15.45
N ILE A 203 -6.31 2.22 15.35
CA ILE A 203 -6.62 3.65 15.41
C ILE A 203 -7.46 4.08 14.21
N ALA A 204 -7.05 3.71 13.00
CA ALA A 204 -7.72 4.10 11.78
C ALA A 204 -9.16 3.57 11.73
N SER A 205 -9.42 2.35 12.22
CA SER A 205 -10.76 1.75 12.23
C SER A 205 -11.73 2.48 13.16
N GLN A 206 -11.23 3.12 14.22
CA GLN A 206 -12.04 3.92 15.13
C GLN A 206 -12.29 5.33 14.60
N LEU A 207 -11.27 5.95 14.01
CA LEU A 207 -11.35 7.34 13.53
C LEU A 207 -11.99 7.47 12.16
N PHE A 208 -11.84 6.45 11.31
CA PHE A 208 -12.29 6.45 9.93
C PHE A 208 -13.02 5.15 9.55
N PRO A 209 -14.07 4.78 10.31
CA PRO A 209 -14.76 3.50 10.15
C PRO A 209 -15.41 3.33 8.77
N ASP A 210 -15.72 4.44 8.11
CA ASP A 210 -16.39 4.43 6.81
C ASP A 210 -15.39 4.41 5.65
N SER A 211 -14.15 4.87 5.84
CA SER A 211 -13.13 4.93 4.78
C SER A 211 -12.23 3.69 4.74
N LEU A 212 -11.91 3.10 5.90
CA LEU A 212 -10.90 2.03 6.00
C LEU A 212 -11.37 0.72 5.35
N LEU A 213 -10.49 0.11 4.55
CA LEU A 213 -10.73 -1.10 3.77
C LEU A 213 -10.00 -2.34 4.32
N ASN A 214 -9.24 -2.20 5.40
CA ASN A 214 -8.70 -3.32 6.18
C ASN A 214 -9.85 -4.13 6.78
N GLU A 215 -9.79 -5.47 6.69
CA GLU A 215 -10.71 -6.38 7.40
C GLU A 215 -10.03 -7.06 8.58
N GLU A 216 -8.72 -7.30 8.49
CA GLU A 216 -7.92 -7.83 9.59
C GLU A 216 -7.40 -6.69 10.45
N GLY A 217 -7.34 -6.90 11.76
CA GLY A 217 -6.82 -5.91 12.72
C GLY A 217 -7.77 -4.77 13.08
N VAL A 218 -9.00 -4.77 12.54
CA VAL A 218 -10.04 -3.81 12.94
C VAL A 218 -10.70 -4.24 14.25
N ASN A 219 -11.05 -3.27 15.10
CA ASN A 219 -11.90 -3.55 16.25
C ASN A 219 -13.26 -4.03 15.75
N ARG A 220 -13.70 -5.21 16.20
CA ARG A 220 -15.06 -5.69 15.92
C ARG A 220 -16.04 -4.70 16.53
N LYS A 221 -16.94 -4.16 15.71
CA LYS A 221 -18.08 -3.35 16.17
C LYS A 221 -19.03 -4.21 17.00
#